data_AF-A0A538GHW5-F1
#
_entry.id   AF-A0A538GHW5-F1
#
_cell.length_a   1.000
_cell.length_b   1.000
_cell.length_c   1.000
_cell.angle_alpha   90.00
_cell.angle_beta   90.00
_cell.angle_gamma   90.00
#
_symmetry.space_group_name_H-M   'P 1'
#
loop_
_entity.id
_entity.type
_entity.pdbx_description
1 polymer ?
#
loop_
_entity_poly.entity_id
_entity_poly.type
_entity_poly.pdbx_seq_one_letter_code
_entity_poly.pdbx_strand_id
1 'polypeptide(L)'
;MPRKSVYRAVADIDRQALAEFQAGIRKRYTDEQILAELKQSAERLGRSPTMREFSADPKTTVHPQTVIEHFGSWNRAKRKAGLVPRRFATREELLALLEELGKELGRVPTARDIDEHRGKLPSKSLYWHTFGSLTNALREAGFDVPVGEERLERALEQAVRLSKRLGRLPKFADWTEARKTDDSLLTEWQIYRMFDARRGAWSTFQFLVRERLREAGVEVAPDGTIS
;
A
#
# COMPACT_ATOMS: atom_id res chain seq x y z
N MET A 1 29.95 22.34 27.49
CA MET A 1 29.80 22.58 28.95
C MET A 1 28.51 21.92 29.43
N PRO A 2 28.54 21.04 30.44
CA PRO A 2 27.32 20.46 30.98
C PRO A 2 26.48 21.55 31.66
N ARG A 3 25.19 21.64 31.33
CA ARG A 3 24.25 22.58 31.98
C ARG A 3 24.17 22.21 33.47
N LYS A 4 24.62 23.11 34.36
CA LYS A 4 24.41 22.96 35.82
C LYS A 4 22.91 22.86 36.07
N SER A 5 22.48 21.80 36.77
CA SER A 5 21.09 21.66 37.21
C SER A 5 20.73 22.85 38.09
N VAL A 6 19.65 23.55 37.74
CA VAL A 6 19.15 24.73 38.47
C VAL A 6 18.65 24.35 39.87
N TYR A 7 18.37 23.06 40.09
CA TYR A 7 17.83 22.54 41.34
C TYR A 7 18.86 21.70 42.10
N ARG A 8 19.24 22.16 43.30
CA ARG A 8 20.21 21.50 44.19
C ARG A 8 19.82 20.06 44.54
N ALA A 9 18.53 19.83 44.82
CA ALA A 9 17.99 18.51 45.12
C ALA A 9 18.20 17.48 44.00
N VAL A 10 18.32 17.92 42.73
CA VAL A 10 18.60 17.03 41.60
C VAL A 10 20.09 16.79 41.43
N ALA A 11 20.94 17.75 41.81
CA ALA A 11 22.39 17.63 41.72
C ALA A 11 22.95 16.63 42.75
N ASP A 12 22.28 16.49 43.90
CA ASP A 12 22.70 15.64 45.02
C ASP A 12 22.12 14.21 44.95
N ILE A 13 21.43 13.84 43.85
CA ILE A 13 20.84 12.51 43.71
C ILE A 13 21.94 11.46 43.46
N ASP A 14 21.97 10.43 44.31
CA ASP A 14 22.72 9.20 44.05
C ASP A 14 22.15 8.48 42.81
N ARG A 15 22.97 8.40 41.76
CA ARG A 15 22.59 7.79 40.48
C ARG A 15 22.32 6.29 40.59
N GLN A 16 23.03 5.58 41.48
CA GLN A 16 22.85 4.14 41.64
C GLN A 16 21.53 3.85 42.35
N ALA A 17 21.26 4.54 43.47
CA ALA A 17 19.99 4.44 44.18
C ALA A 17 18.80 4.83 43.29
N LEU A 18 18.93 5.88 42.47
CA LEU A 18 17.91 6.27 41.49
C LEU A 18 17.66 5.16 40.45
N ALA A 19 18.72 4.53 39.93
CA ALA A 19 18.60 3.47 38.94
C ALA A 19 17.90 2.23 39.51
N GLU A 20 18.20 1.85 40.75
CA GLU A 20 17.54 0.74 41.47
C GLU A 20 16.06 1.04 41.72
N PHE A 21 15.74 2.27 42.16
CA PHE A 21 14.37 2.72 42.34
C PHE A 21 13.58 2.70 41.02
N GLN A 22 14.16 3.21 39.93
CA GLN A 22 13.56 3.17 38.60
C GLN A 22 13.36 1.72 38.11
N ALA A 23 14.33 0.83 38.36
CA ALA A 23 14.20 -0.59 38.02
C ALA A 23 13.04 -1.26 38.78
N GLY A 24 12.81 -0.89 40.04
CA GLY A 24 11.66 -1.34 40.83
C GLY A 24 10.31 -0.91 40.22
N ILE A 25 10.22 0.33 39.74
CA ILE A 25 9.02 0.82 39.02
C ILE A 25 8.83 0.07 37.71
N ARG A 26 9.90 -0.21 36.95
CA ARG A 26 9.82 -0.96 35.68
C ARG A 26 9.27 -2.37 35.86
N LYS A 27 9.63 -3.07 36.96
CA LYS A 27 9.09 -4.40 37.27
C LYS A 27 7.57 -4.44 37.49
N ARG A 28 6.92 -3.27 37.63
CA ARG A 28 5.47 -3.18 37.80
C ARG A 28 4.69 -3.59 36.56
N TYR A 29 5.31 -3.52 35.37
CA TYR A 29 4.71 -3.94 34.11
C TYR A 29 5.59 -4.96 33.40
N THR A 30 4.98 -6.04 32.93
CA THR A 30 5.63 -7.00 32.01
C THR A 30 5.58 -6.48 30.58
N ASP A 31 6.49 -6.95 29.72
CA ASP A 31 6.49 -6.63 28.30
C ASP A 31 5.13 -6.99 27.67
N GLU A 32 4.57 -8.15 28.03
CA GLU A 32 3.28 -8.63 27.52
C GLU A 32 2.12 -7.69 27.91
N GLN A 33 2.09 -7.21 29.15
CA GLN A 33 1.08 -6.24 29.61
C GLN A 33 1.18 -4.92 28.84
N ILE A 34 2.39 -4.41 28.64
CA ILE A 34 2.60 -3.17 27.88
C ILE A 34 2.13 -3.33 26.43
N LEU A 35 2.48 -4.45 25.78
CA LEU A 35 2.06 -4.72 24.41
C LEU A 35 0.54 -4.90 24.30
N ALA A 36 -0.09 -5.54 25.29
CA ALA A 36 -1.54 -5.69 25.36
C ALA A 36 -2.23 -4.33 25.51
N GLU A 37 -1.78 -3.45 26.41
CA GLU A 37 -2.32 -2.10 26.53
C GLU A 37 -2.17 -1.29 25.24
N LEU A 38 -1.02 -1.42 24.56
CA LEU A 38 -0.78 -0.75 23.28
C LEU A 38 -1.74 -1.22 22.18
N LYS A 39 -2.00 -2.54 22.10
CA LYS A 39 -3.00 -3.12 21.19
C LYS A 39 -4.41 -2.62 21.50
N GLN A 40 -4.83 -2.67 22.76
CA GLN A 40 -6.17 -2.23 23.14
C GLN A 40 -6.38 -0.72 22.90
N SER A 41 -5.35 0.10 23.13
CA SER A 41 -5.39 1.53 22.78
C SER A 41 -5.54 1.72 21.27
N ALA A 42 -4.85 0.90 20.47
CA ALA A 42 -5.00 0.93 19.02
C ALA A 42 -6.40 0.51 18.53
N GLU A 43 -6.99 -0.51 19.14
CA GLU A 43 -8.36 -0.96 18.86
C GLU A 43 -9.36 0.15 19.15
N ARG A 44 -9.25 0.82 20.30
CA ARG A 44 -10.11 1.96 20.66
C ARG A 44 -10.01 3.12 19.69
N LEU A 45 -8.81 3.40 19.17
CA LEU A 45 -8.57 4.47 18.20
C LEU A 45 -8.87 4.06 16.75
N GLY A 46 -9.06 2.76 16.49
CA GLY A 46 -9.11 2.19 15.14
C GLY A 46 -7.80 2.33 14.36
N ARG A 47 -6.68 2.65 15.03
CA ARG A 47 -5.36 2.86 14.42
C ARG A 47 -4.23 2.80 15.44
N SER A 48 -3.01 2.59 14.96
CA SER A 48 -1.82 2.57 15.82
C SER A 48 -1.59 3.91 16.53
N PRO A 49 -1.55 3.95 17.88
CA PRO A 49 -1.51 5.19 18.66
C PRO A 49 -0.18 5.92 18.51
N THR A 50 -0.21 7.25 18.50
CA THR A 50 0.98 8.06 18.81
C THR A 50 1.27 8.04 20.31
N MET A 51 2.49 8.44 20.72
CA MET A 51 2.83 8.56 22.14
C MET A 51 1.85 9.48 22.89
N ARG A 52 1.46 10.59 22.25
CA ARG A 52 0.51 11.56 22.83
C ARG A 52 -0.88 10.97 22.99
N GLU A 53 -1.37 10.22 22.00
CA GLU A 53 -2.69 9.58 22.06
C GLU A 53 -2.73 8.47 23.09
N PHE A 54 -1.67 7.66 23.18
CA PHE A 54 -1.56 6.64 24.21
C PHE A 54 -1.55 7.27 25.60
N SER A 55 -0.74 8.32 25.81
CA SER A 55 -0.71 9.04 27.09
C SER A 55 -2.02 9.71 27.47
N ALA A 56 -2.85 10.07 26.48
CA ALA A 56 -4.13 10.73 26.70
C ALA A 56 -5.29 9.71 26.82
N ASP A 57 -5.03 8.42 26.60
CA ASP A 57 -6.02 7.36 26.70
C ASP A 57 -6.26 7.04 28.19
N PRO A 58 -7.45 7.39 28.76
CA PRO A 58 -7.73 7.24 30.18
C PRO A 58 -7.80 5.77 30.63
N LYS A 59 -7.84 4.83 29.68
CA LYS A 59 -7.84 3.38 29.97
C LYS A 59 -6.43 2.78 29.96
N THR A 60 -5.41 3.56 29.64
CA THR A 60 -4.01 3.12 29.74
C THR A 60 -3.45 3.49 31.10
N THR A 61 -2.67 2.57 31.67
CA THR A 61 -2.00 2.78 32.97
C THR A 61 -0.49 2.88 32.81
N VAL A 62 0.02 2.49 31.65
CA VAL A 62 1.44 2.56 31.29
C VAL A 62 1.77 3.95 30.73
N HIS A 63 2.83 4.56 31.24
CA HIS A 63 3.34 5.83 30.68
C HIS A 63 4.17 5.56 29.41
N PRO A 64 4.14 6.43 28.37
CA PRO A 64 4.92 6.21 27.14
C PRO A 64 6.43 6.01 27.35
N GLN A 65 6.99 6.68 28.37
CA GLN A 65 8.41 6.50 28.73
C GLN A 65 8.71 5.06 29.15
N THR A 66 7.83 4.43 29.93
CA THR A 66 7.97 3.02 30.34
C THR A 66 8.01 2.10 29.12
N VAL A 67 7.16 2.37 28.11
CA VAL A 67 7.18 1.62 26.84
C VAL A 67 8.53 1.76 26.13
N ILE A 68 9.10 2.96 26.10
CA ILE A 68 10.42 3.19 25.48
C ILE A 68 11.53 2.48 26.27
N GLU A 69 11.47 2.50 27.59
CA GLU A 69 12.48 1.84 28.43
C GLU A 69 12.49 0.32 28.25
N HIS A 70 11.32 -0.32 28.12
CA HIS A 70 11.23 -1.76 27.89
C HIS A 70 11.66 -2.17 26.48
N PHE A 71 11.25 -1.40 25.46
CA PHE A 71 11.43 -1.82 24.06
C PHE A 71 12.55 -1.08 23.32
N GLY A 72 13.19 -0.10 23.96
CA GLY A 72 14.20 0.80 23.40
C GLY A 72 13.64 1.91 22.50
N SER A 73 12.47 1.72 21.89
CA SER A 73 11.77 2.78 21.14
C SER A 73 10.29 2.49 21.01
N TRP A 74 9.49 3.56 20.83
CA TRP A 74 8.05 3.47 20.59
C TRP A 74 7.71 2.67 19.32
N ASN A 75 8.47 2.84 18.24
CA ASN A 75 8.24 2.10 17.00
C ASN A 75 8.56 0.61 17.15
N ARG A 76 9.58 0.25 17.92
CA ARG A 76 9.88 -1.16 18.23
C ARG A 76 8.79 -1.79 19.09
N ALA A 77 8.24 -1.05 20.05
CA ALA A 77 7.08 -1.50 20.83
C ALA A 77 5.86 -1.75 19.92
N LYS A 78 5.54 -0.82 19.01
CA LYS A 78 4.46 -1.02 18.02
C LYS A 78 4.64 -2.30 17.21
N ARG A 79 5.82 -2.53 16.65
CA ARG A 79 6.10 -3.75 15.88
C ARG A 79 5.89 -5.01 16.68
N LYS A 80 6.42 -5.07 17.90
CA LYS A 80 6.20 -6.19 18.83
C LYS A 80 4.72 -6.36 19.19
N ALA A 81 3.94 -5.28 19.21
CA ALA A 81 2.50 -5.30 19.39
C ALA A 81 1.72 -5.64 18.12
N GLY A 82 2.37 -5.97 16.99
CA GLY A 82 1.69 -6.19 15.70
C GLY A 82 1.06 -4.94 15.11
N LEU A 83 1.50 -3.76 15.56
CA LEU A 83 1.01 -2.45 15.11
C LEU A 83 2.00 -1.81 14.14
N VAL A 84 1.47 -1.11 13.16
CA VAL A 84 2.28 -0.45 12.13
C VAL A 84 2.79 0.90 12.64
N PRO A 85 4.11 1.14 12.65
CA PRO A 85 4.66 2.48 12.88
C PRO A 85 4.48 3.33 11.63
N ARG A 86 3.25 3.76 11.34
CA ARG A 86 2.82 4.30 10.03
C ARG A 86 3.69 5.37 9.36
N ARG A 87 4.36 6.24 10.11
CA ARG A 87 5.26 7.28 9.58
C ARG A 87 6.70 6.79 9.34
N PHE A 88 7.06 5.66 9.94
CA PHE A 88 8.40 5.07 9.98
C PHE A 88 8.35 3.59 9.58
N ALA A 89 7.34 3.23 8.78
CA ALA A 89 7.21 1.89 8.24
C ALA A 89 8.40 1.64 7.31
N THR A 90 9.05 0.48 7.44
CA THR A 90 10.13 0.10 6.54
C THR A 90 9.56 -0.23 5.17
N ARG A 91 10.46 -0.34 4.19
CA ARG A 91 10.12 -0.76 2.85
C ARG A 91 9.40 -2.11 2.84
N GLU A 92 9.91 -3.08 3.59
CA GLU A 92 9.35 -4.43 3.70
C GLU A 92 7.98 -4.41 4.38
N GLU A 93 7.82 -3.61 5.44
CA GLU A 93 6.54 -3.41 6.10
C GLU A 93 5.50 -2.81 5.15
N LEU A 94 5.90 -1.86 4.29
CA LEU A 94 5.03 -1.26 3.29
C LEU A 94 4.56 -2.28 2.25
N LEU A 95 5.46 -3.16 1.77
CA LEU A 95 5.12 -4.22 0.81
C LEU A 95 4.15 -5.23 1.42
N ALA A 96 4.43 -5.72 2.64
CA ALA A 96 3.54 -6.64 3.35
C ALA A 96 2.14 -6.06 3.56
N LEU A 97 2.04 -4.74 3.84
CA LEU A 97 0.75 -4.08 3.98
C LEU A 97 -0.03 -3.99 2.66
N LEU A 98 0.65 -3.84 1.51
CA LEU A 98 -0.01 -3.88 0.20
C LEU A 98 -0.48 -5.29 -0.13
N GLU A 99 0.36 -6.29 0.15
CA GLU A 99 0.02 -7.71 -0.06
C GLU A 99 -1.23 -8.10 0.75
N GLU A 100 -1.25 -7.80 2.06
CA GLU A 100 -2.40 -8.09 2.92
C GLU A 100 -3.66 -7.32 2.49
N LEU A 101 -3.52 -6.06 2.07
CA LEU A 101 -4.65 -5.30 1.52
C LEU A 101 -5.18 -5.94 0.23
N GLY A 102 -4.30 -6.46 -0.63
CA GLY A 102 -4.72 -7.16 -1.85
C GLY A 102 -5.45 -8.46 -1.55
N LYS A 103 -5.01 -9.22 -0.53
CA LYS A 103 -5.71 -10.42 -0.04
C LYS A 103 -7.10 -10.07 0.51
N GLU A 104 -7.20 -9.01 1.31
CA GLU A 104 -8.47 -8.52 1.86
C GLU A 104 -9.46 -8.11 0.75
N LEU A 105 -8.98 -7.43 -0.29
CA LEU A 105 -9.81 -6.95 -1.40
C LEU A 105 -10.10 -8.01 -2.47
N GLY A 106 -9.30 -9.09 -2.52
CA GLY A 106 -9.33 -10.07 -3.63
C GLY A 106 -8.88 -9.50 -4.98
N ARG A 107 -8.24 -8.33 -4.99
CA ARG A 107 -7.76 -7.63 -6.21
C ARG A 107 -6.57 -6.74 -5.89
N VAL A 108 -5.89 -6.25 -6.94
CA VAL A 108 -4.79 -5.28 -6.79
C VAL A 108 -5.31 -4.00 -6.09
N PRO A 109 -4.67 -3.56 -4.99
CA PRO A 109 -5.05 -2.31 -4.33
C PRO A 109 -4.86 -1.08 -5.21
N THR A 110 -5.75 -0.12 -5.06
CA THR A 110 -5.69 1.20 -5.70
C THR A 110 -5.29 2.28 -4.71
N ALA A 111 -4.93 3.45 -5.22
CA ALA A 111 -4.67 4.61 -4.36
C ALA A 111 -5.88 5.01 -3.51
N ARG A 112 -7.10 4.75 -3.99
CA ARG A 112 -8.34 5.01 -3.24
C ARG A 112 -8.49 4.04 -2.08
N ASP A 113 -8.17 2.76 -2.28
CA ASP A 113 -8.24 1.76 -1.21
C ASP A 113 -7.29 2.11 -0.06
N ILE A 114 -6.07 2.59 -0.37
CA ILE A 114 -5.13 3.09 0.65
C ILE A 114 -5.73 4.29 1.41
N ASP A 115 -6.43 5.18 0.71
CA ASP A 115 -7.07 6.35 1.30
C ASP A 115 -8.25 5.96 2.21
N GLU A 116 -9.05 4.98 1.83
CA GLU A 116 -10.15 4.42 2.62
C GLU A 116 -9.64 3.69 3.88
N HIS A 117 -8.43 3.11 3.80
CA HIS A 117 -7.78 2.42 4.92
C HIS A 117 -6.77 3.28 5.68
N ARG A 118 -6.90 4.61 5.62
CA ARG A 118 -6.04 5.59 6.32
C ARG A 118 -5.96 5.44 7.83
N GLY A 119 -6.74 4.58 8.49
CA GLY A 119 -6.52 4.22 9.89
C GLY A 119 -5.36 3.25 10.05
N LYS A 120 -5.33 2.21 9.22
CA LYS A 120 -4.43 1.05 9.31
C LYS A 120 -3.16 1.23 8.47
N LEU A 121 -3.29 1.77 7.26
CA LEU A 121 -2.17 1.87 6.32
C LEU A 121 -1.45 3.22 6.40
N PRO A 122 -0.14 3.25 6.11
CA PRO A 122 0.60 4.47 5.81
C PRO A 122 -0.03 5.27 4.65
N SER A 123 0.29 6.57 4.58
CA SER A 123 -0.25 7.40 3.50
C SER A 123 0.32 6.98 2.14
N LYS A 124 -0.46 7.17 1.07
CA LYS A 124 0.02 6.96 -0.31
C LYS A 124 1.33 7.70 -0.60
N SER A 125 1.51 8.91 -0.05
CA SER A 125 2.76 9.68 -0.21
C SER A 125 3.99 8.94 0.32
N LEU A 126 3.87 8.14 1.38
CA LEU A 126 5.00 7.34 1.86
C LEU A 126 5.40 6.30 0.82
N TYR A 127 4.44 5.60 0.21
CA TYR A 127 4.71 4.68 -0.90
C TYR A 127 5.38 5.40 -2.08
N TRP A 128 4.92 6.59 -2.46
CA TRP A 128 5.56 7.38 -3.51
C TRP A 128 7.01 7.74 -3.18
N HIS A 129 7.31 8.19 -1.96
CA HIS A 129 8.68 8.53 -1.57
C HIS A 129 9.60 7.31 -1.44
N THR A 130 9.06 6.15 -1.04
CA THR A 130 9.86 4.93 -0.83
C THR A 130 10.12 4.15 -2.13
N PHE A 131 9.14 4.09 -3.04
CA PHE A 131 9.20 3.25 -4.25
C PHE A 131 9.23 4.06 -5.56
N GLY A 132 9.16 5.39 -5.49
CA GLY A 132 9.06 6.29 -6.64
C GLY A 132 7.65 6.37 -7.24
N SER A 133 6.86 5.30 -7.14
CA SER A 133 5.43 5.29 -7.49
C SER A 133 4.67 4.20 -6.74
N LEU A 134 3.35 4.35 -6.64
CA LEU A 134 2.50 3.27 -6.12
C LEU A 134 2.53 2.04 -7.04
N THR A 135 2.65 2.23 -8.35
CA THR A 135 2.77 1.11 -9.31
C THR A 135 4.00 0.26 -9.02
N ASN A 136 5.15 0.89 -8.76
CA ASN A 136 6.38 0.16 -8.39
C ASN A 136 6.18 -0.58 -7.07
N ALA A 137 5.60 0.08 -6.07
CA ALA A 137 5.31 -0.56 -4.78
C ALA A 137 4.41 -1.80 -4.94
N LEU A 138 3.39 -1.73 -5.80
CA LEU A 138 2.50 -2.86 -6.08
C LEU A 138 3.24 -4.00 -6.81
N ARG A 139 4.05 -3.70 -7.82
CA ARG A 139 4.85 -4.74 -8.51
C ARG A 139 5.81 -5.44 -7.56
N GLU A 140 6.47 -4.68 -6.69
CA GLU A 140 7.38 -5.24 -5.70
C GLU A 140 6.66 -6.00 -4.57
N ALA A 141 5.39 -5.69 -4.33
CA ALA A 141 4.52 -6.48 -3.46
C ALA A 141 3.96 -7.73 -4.15
N GLY A 142 4.40 -8.04 -5.37
CA GLY A 142 4.02 -9.24 -6.12
C GLY A 142 2.76 -9.10 -6.98
N PHE A 143 2.21 -7.90 -7.13
CA PHE A 143 1.05 -7.67 -8.00
C PHE A 143 1.45 -7.55 -9.47
N ASP A 144 0.67 -8.18 -10.35
CA ASP A 144 0.80 -8.07 -11.80
C ASP A 144 0.21 -6.74 -12.30
N VAL A 145 1.02 -5.68 -12.24
CA VAL A 145 0.65 -4.34 -12.72
C VAL A 145 1.47 -3.99 -13.97
N PRO A 146 0.89 -4.07 -15.17
CA PRO A 146 1.61 -3.87 -16.42
C PRO A 146 1.96 -2.39 -16.63
N VAL A 147 3.19 -2.12 -17.08
CA VAL A 147 3.71 -0.76 -17.32
C VAL A 147 4.28 -0.61 -18.72
N GLY A 148 4.27 0.62 -19.26
CA GLY A 148 4.86 0.92 -20.56
C GLY A 148 4.34 0.00 -21.68
N GLU A 149 5.27 -0.68 -22.34
CA GLU A 149 5.00 -1.63 -23.43
C GLU A 149 4.21 -2.86 -22.98
N GLU A 150 4.46 -3.40 -21.77
CA GLU A 150 3.70 -4.54 -21.23
C GLU A 150 2.19 -4.25 -21.17
N ARG A 151 1.84 -2.97 -20.95
CA ARG A 151 0.46 -2.53 -20.89
C ARG A 151 -0.20 -2.55 -22.26
N LEU A 152 0.54 -2.17 -23.31
CA LEU A 152 0.08 -2.27 -24.69
C LEU A 152 -0.08 -3.74 -25.07
N GLU A 153 0.90 -4.58 -24.74
CA GLU A 153 0.86 -6.01 -24.99
C GLU A 153 -0.42 -6.65 -24.41
N ARG A 154 -0.70 -6.39 -23.14
CA ARG A 154 -1.92 -6.87 -22.49
C ARG A 154 -3.19 -6.38 -23.18
N ALA A 155 -3.21 -5.12 -23.62
CA ALA A 155 -4.35 -4.58 -24.37
C ALA A 155 -4.55 -5.34 -25.70
N LEU A 156 -3.46 -5.64 -26.41
CA LEU A 156 -3.51 -6.40 -27.67
C LEU A 156 -3.98 -7.83 -27.45
N GLU A 157 -3.47 -8.54 -26.43
CA GLU A 157 -3.93 -9.88 -26.06
C GLU A 157 -5.43 -9.91 -25.73
N GLN A 158 -5.89 -8.94 -24.92
CA GLN A 158 -7.30 -8.76 -24.59
C GLN A 158 -8.14 -8.52 -25.85
N ALA A 159 -7.65 -7.68 -26.76
CA ALA A 159 -8.32 -7.39 -28.02
C ALA A 159 -8.38 -8.57 -28.97
N VAL A 160 -7.31 -9.36 -29.10
CA VAL A 160 -7.29 -10.57 -29.92
C VAL A 160 -8.33 -11.56 -29.42
N ARG A 161 -8.41 -11.80 -28.10
CA ARG A 161 -9.44 -12.66 -27.50
C ARG A 161 -10.85 -12.16 -27.77
N LEU A 162 -11.08 -10.85 -27.62
CA LEU A 162 -12.38 -10.25 -27.92
C LEU A 162 -12.71 -10.34 -29.41
N SER A 163 -11.73 -10.14 -30.29
CA SER A 163 -11.92 -10.19 -31.74
C SER A 163 -12.35 -11.58 -32.21
N LYS A 164 -11.71 -12.64 -31.71
CA LYS A 164 -12.09 -14.03 -31.97
C LYS A 164 -13.52 -14.34 -31.54
N ARG A 165 -13.97 -13.75 -30.43
CA ARG A 165 -15.36 -13.90 -29.94
C ARG A 165 -16.38 -13.17 -30.80
N LEU A 166 -16.02 -11.99 -31.32
CA LEU A 166 -16.89 -11.14 -32.13
C LEU A 166 -16.90 -11.52 -33.62
N GLY A 167 -15.91 -12.28 -34.09
CA GLY A 167 -15.68 -12.52 -35.53
C GLY A 167 -15.20 -11.27 -36.29
N ARG A 168 -14.77 -10.23 -35.57
CA ARG A 168 -14.26 -8.97 -36.14
C ARG A 168 -13.44 -8.20 -35.12
N LEU A 169 -12.64 -7.25 -35.57
CA LEU A 169 -11.91 -6.32 -34.70
C LEU A 169 -12.90 -5.54 -33.80
N PRO A 170 -12.61 -5.37 -32.49
CA PRO A 170 -13.48 -4.66 -31.58
C PRO A 170 -13.52 -3.16 -31.92
N LYS A 171 -14.73 -2.62 -31.97
CA LYS A 171 -14.98 -1.17 -31.93
C LYS A 171 -14.94 -0.71 -30.48
N PHE A 172 -14.89 0.61 -30.30
CA PHE A 172 -14.93 1.24 -28.98
C PHE A 172 -16.10 0.71 -28.13
N ALA A 173 -17.30 0.67 -28.70
CA ALA A 173 -18.50 0.19 -28.03
C ALA A 173 -18.43 -1.29 -27.64
N ASP A 174 -17.79 -2.14 -28.46
CA ASP A 174 -17.63 -3.56 -28.13
C ASP A 174 -16.70 -3.74 -26.92
N TRP A 175 -15.63 -2.93 -26.84
CA TRP A 175 -14.74 -2.92 -25.69
C TRP A 175 -15.47 -2.47 -24.43
N THR A 176 -16.27 -1.41 -24.53
CA THR A 176 -17.09 -0.91 -23.43
C THR A 176 -18.09 -1.93 -22.95
N GLU A 177 -18.74 -2.65 -23.86
CA GLU A 177 -19.66 -3.71 -23.48
C GLU A 177 -18.93 -4.87 -22.81
N ALA A 178 -17.81 -5.33 -23.38
CA ALA A 178 -17.01 -6.40 -22.80
C ALA A 178 -16.53 -6.08 -21.37
N ARG A 179 -16.12 -4.82 -21.14
CA ARG A 179 -15.67 -4.34 -19.82
C ARG A 179 -16.74 -4.41 -18.74
N LYS A 180 -18.03 -4.33 -19.08
CA LYS A 180 -19.11 -4.50 -18.08
C LYS A 180 -19.12 -5.90 -17.48
N THR A 181 -18.61 -6.88 -18.22
CA THR A 181 -18.58 -8.29 -17.82
C THR A 181 -17.20 -8.78 -17.37
N ASP A 182 -16.14 -8.03 -17.71
CA ASP A 182 -14.75 -8.34 -17.40
C ASP A 182 -14.02 -7.07 -16.96
N ASP A 183 -13.89 -6.91 -15.64
CA ASP A 183 -13.26 -5.75 -15.01
C ASP A 183 -11.72 -5.74 -15.13
N SER A 184 -11.13 -6.85 -15.59
CA SER A 184 -9.70 -6.95 -15.90
C SER A 184 -9.32 -6.25 -17.20
N LEU A 185 -10.29 -5.96 -18.07
CA LEU A 185 -10.06 -5.19 -19.28
C LEU A 185 -9.58 -3.78 -18.93
N LEU A 186 -8.61 -3.28 -19.70
CA LEU A 186 -8.23 -1.86 -19.63
C LEU A 186 -9.41 -0.96 -20.02
N THR A 187 -9.42 0.28 -19.55
CA THR A 187 -10.44 1.22 -20.04
C THR A 187 -10.08 1.64 -21.45
N GLU A 188 -11.08 1.96 -22.25
CA GLU A 188 -10.90 2.51 -23.59
C GLU A 188 -10.05 3.79 -23.52
N TRP A 189 -10.26 4.60 -22.48
CA TRP A 189 -9.46 5.79 -22.21
C TRP A 189 -8.01 5.50 -21.80
N GLN A 190 -7.73 4.33 -21.23
CA GLN A 190 -6.35 3.89 -21.02
C GLN A 190 -5.70 3.53 -22.34
N ILE A 191 -6.43 2.86 -23.25
CA ILE A 191 -5.96 2.56 -24.60
C ILE A 191 -5.74 3.85 -25.41
N TYR A 192 -6.69 4.78 -25.41
CA TYR A 192 -6.55 6.08 -26.08
C TYR A 192 -5.31 6.85 -25.65
N ARG A 193 -5.01 6.86 -24.34
CA ARG A 193 -3.84 7.55 -23.80
C ARG A 193 -2.51 6.89 -24.15
N MET A 194 -2.50 5.62 -24.57
CA MET A 194 -1.28 4.97 -25.07
C MET A 194 -0.82 5.58 -26.41
N PHE A 195 -1.75 6.15 -27.18
CA PHE A 195 -1.48 6.72 -28.50
C PHE A 195 -1.60 8.25 -28.49
N ASP A 196 -1.18 8.88 -27.39
CA ASP A 196 -1.20 10.33 -27.18
C ASP A 196 -2.58 10.99 -27.38
N ALA A 197 -3.67 10.24 -27.24
CA ALA A 197 -5.04 10.70 -27.53
C ALA A 197 -5.19 11.37 -28.91
N ARG A 198 -4.35 11.01 -29.89
CA ARG A 198 -4.41 11.56 -31.25
C ARG A 198 -5.66 11.06 -31.97
N ARG A 199 -6.14 11.84 -32.95
CA ARG A 199 -7.18 11.37 -33.89
C ARG A 199 -6.70 10.08 -34.53
N GLY A 200 -7.53 9.03 -34.48
CA GLY A 200 -7.18 7.71 -34.98
C GLY A 200 -6.52 6.76 -33.98
N ALA A 201 -6.40 7.12 -32.70
CA ALA A 201 -5.85 6.23 -31.66
C ALA A 201 -6.51 4.83 -31.66
N TRP A 202 -7.84 4.76 -31.78
CA TRP A 202 -8.55 3.48 -31.84
C TRP A 202 -8.26 2.71 -33.13
N SER A 203 -8.19 3.38 -34.29
CA SER A 203 -7.83 2.72 -35.54
C SER A 203 -6.39 2.23 -35.55
N THR A 204 -5.46 2.94 -34.91
CA THR A 204 -4.08 2.48 -34.68
C THR A 204 -4.08 1.23 -33.80
N PHE A 205 -4.86 1.23 -32.72
CA PHE A 205 -5.02 0.05 -31.88
C PHE A 205 -5.59 -1.14 -32.68
N GLN A 206 -6.68 -0.94 -33.43
CA GLN A 206 -7.26 -1.97 -34.30
C GLN A 206 -6.27 -2.50 -35.35
N PHE A 207 -5.45 -1.62 -35.93
CA PHE A 207 -4.39 -2.00 -36.85
C PHE A 207 -3.38 -2.94 -36.17
N LEU A 208 -2.90 -2.60 -34.96
CA LEU A 208 -1.98 -3.47 -34.21
C LEU A 208 -2.62 -4.83 -33.87
N VAL A 209 -3.91 -4.85 -33.52
CA VAL A 209 -4.65 -6.10 -33.24
C VAL A 209 -4.75 -6.96 -34.50
N ARG A 210 -5.00 -6.34 -35.65
CA ARG A 210 -4.99 -7.02 -36.95
C ARG A 210 -3.63 -7.65 -37.26
N GLU A 211 -2.54 -6.92 -37.05
CA GLU A 211 -1.19 -7.46 -37.30
C GLU A 211 -0.90 -8.65 -36.39
N ARG A 212 -1.28 -8.61 -35.10
CA ARG A 212 -1.16 -9.76 -34.19
C ARG A 212 -2.00 -10.97 -34.60
N LEU A 213 -3.21 -10.75 -35.12
CA LEU A 213 -4.05 -11.84 -35.64
C LEU A 213 -3.41 -12.49 -36.87
N ARG A 214 -2.84 -11.69 -37.77
CA ARG A 214 -2.16 -12.17 -38.98
C ARG A 214 -0.89 -12.95 -38.67
N GLU A 215 -0.09 -12.48 -37.71
CA GLU A 215 1.07 -13.22 -37.18
C GLU A 215 0.66 -14.59 -36.61
N ALA A 216 -0.55 -14.69 -36.04
CA ALA A 216 -1.14 -15.93 -35.55
C ALA A 216 -1.85 -16.76 -36.63
N GLY A 217 -1.74 -16.39 -37.92
CA GLY A 217 -2.32 -17.13 -39.05
C GLY A 217 -3.83 -16.91 -39.26
N VAL A 218 -4.41 -15.88 -38.65
CA VAL A 218 -5.83 -15.54 -38.81
C VAL A 218 -6.01 -14.51 -39.92
N GLU A 219 -6.93 -14.76 -40.86
CA GLU A 219 -7.22 -13.79 -41.91
C GLU A 219 -8.10 -12.65 -41.38
N VAL A 220 -7.73 -11.43 -41.75
CA VAL A 220 -8.46 -10.21 -41.35
C VAL A 220 -8.69 -9.36 -42.60
N ALA A 221 -9.96 -9.20 -42.94
CA ALA A 221 -10.42 -8.42 -44.08
C ALA A 221 -10.24 -6.91 -43.87
N PRO A 222 -10.27 -6.08 -44.94
CA PRO A 222 -10.09 -4.63 -44.82
C PRO A 222 -11.12 -3.91 -43.94
N ASP A 223 -12.32 -4.47 -43.82
CA ASP A 223 -13.41 -3.98 -42.96
C ASP A 223 -13.27 -4.42 -41.49
N GLY A 224 -12.27 -5.24 -41.18
CA GLY A 224 -11.98 -5.78 -39.86
C GLY A 224 -12.68 -7.10 -39.53
N THR A 225 -13.37 -7.73 -40.48
CA THR A 225 -13.97 -9.06 -40.31
C THR A 225 -12.86 -10.14 -40.24
N ILE A 226 -13.07 -11.16 -39.42
CA ILE A 226 -12.11 -12.24 -39.16
C ILE A 226 -12.65 -13.57 -39.70
N SER A 227 -11.79 -14.33 -40.37
CA SER A 227 -12.07 -15.67 -40.92
C SER A 227 -10.98 -16.67 -40.58
#